data_AF-A0A3B8J345-F1
#
_entry.id   AF-A0A3B8J345-F1
#
_cell.length_a   1.000
_cell.length_b   1.000
_cell.length_c   1.000
_cell.angle_alpha   90.00
_cell.angle_beta   90.00
_cell.angle_gamma   90.00
#
_symmetry.space_group_name_H-M   'P 1'
#
loop_
_entity.id
_entity.type
_entity.pdbx_description
1 polymer ?
#
loop_
_entity_poly.entity_id
_entity_poly.type
_entity_poly.pdbx_seq_one_letter_code
_entity_poly.pdbx_strand_id
1 'polypeptide(L)'
;AYREAHQLAELVAAPAGLQQVPMPPETLTELQPLLQQEPWLRTTLHAVLDNLDQEGFDTQALAEESHMTVTQLQRRLKQTVDLSPARLIRQLRLQYALDLLHQGQDNLGTIAHKAGFFDQAHFSRAFKAQLQSSPKAYRLQHQNGTLWSGMIDKMRQKLNPDEKG
;
A
#
# COMPACT_ATOMS: atom_id res chain seq x y z
N ALA A 1 5.58 22.20 -11.35
CA ALA A 1 4.69 21.91 -10.21
C ALA A 1 3.85 20.64 -10.41
N TYR A 2 2.88 20.58 -11.33
CA TYR A 2 2.04 19.38 -11.54
C TYR A 2 2.68 18.29 -12.45
N ARG A 3 3.70 18.65 -13.25
CA ARG A 3 4.39 17.71 -14.16
C ARG A 3 5.40 16.78 -13.46
N GLU A 4 6.01 17.22 -12.36
CA GLU A 4 6.96 16.40 -11.60
C GLU A 4 6.23 15.38 -10.70
N ALA A 5 5.09 15.76 -10.11
CA ALA A 5 4.22 14.84 -9.39
C ALA A 5 3.68 13.71 -10.29
N HIS A 6 3.38 14.00 -11.56
CA HIS A 6 2.97 13.01 -12.55
C HIS A 6 4.09 12.05 -12.94
N GLN A 7 5.35 12.52 -12.99
CA GLN A 7 6.51 11.71 -13.36
C GLN A 7 6.95 10.77 -12.22
N LEU A 8 6.66 11.14 -10.97
CA LEU A 8 6.84 10.27 -9.79
C LEU A 8 5.69 9.29 -9.60
N ALA A 9 4.46 9.67 -9.99
CA ALA A 9 3.35 8.75 -10.12
C ALA A 9 3.61 7.69 -11.21
N GLU A 10 4.28 8.05 -12.32
CA GLU A 10 4.75 7.10 -13.34
C GLU A 10 5.75 6.07 -12.81
N LEU A 11 6.59 6.43 -11.82
CA LEU A 11 7.57 5.50 -11.24
C LEU A 11 6.95 4.38 -10.39
N VAL A 12 5.67 4.53 -10.02
CA VAL A 12 4.85 3.61 -9.21
C VAL A 12 3.57 3.17 -9.98
N ALA A 13 3.41 3.57 -11.25
CA ALA A 13 2.15 3.42 -11.99
C ALA A 13 1.80 1.95 -12.28
N ALA A 14 0.70 1.52 -11.67
CA ALA A 14 0.00 0.27 -11.95
C ALA A 14 -0.49 0.20 -13.41
N PRO A 15 -0.71 -0.99 -13.99
CA PRO A 15 -1.28 -1.19 -15.31
C PRO A 15 -2.63 -0.48 -15.41
N ALA A 16 -2.98 -0.13 -16.64
CA ALA A 16 -3.94 0.90 -17.04
C ALA A 16 -5.41 0.76 -16.57
N GLY A 17 -5.72 -0.08 -15.58
CA GLY A 17 -7.02 -0.22 -14.93
C GLY A 17 -7.14 0.34 -13.51
N LEU A 18 -6.05 0.75 -12.84
CA LEU A 18 -6.03 1.13 -11.40
C LEU A 18 -5.59 2.58 -11.17
N GLN A 19 -6.15 3.53 -11.91
CA GLN A 19 -5.66 4.92 -12.00
C GLN A 19 -5.72 5.78 -10.72
N GLN A 20 -6.11 5.26 -9.55
CA GLN A 20 -6.21 6.08 -8.33
C GLN A 20 -5.92 5.28 -7.05
N VAL A 21 -4.66 4.89 -6.85
CA VAL A 21 -4.09 4.81 -5.50
C VAL A 21 -3.38 6.15 -5.27
N PRO A 22 -4.04 7.20 -4.73
CA PRO A 22 -3.38 8.45 -4.42
C PRO A 22 -2.60 8.21 -3.13
N MET A 23 -1.38 7.73 -3.30
CA MET A 23 -0.36 7.99 -2.29
C MET A 23 -0.20 9.52 -2.21
N PRO A 24 -0.29 10.14 -1.02
CA PRO A 24 -0.12 11.58 -0.91
C PRO A 24 1.20 12.00 -1.57
N PRO A 25 1.25 13.07 -2.39
CA PRO A 25 2.48 13.46 -3.10
C PRO A 25 3.69 13.61 -2.16
N GLU A 26 3.45 14.07 -0.93
CA GLU A 26 4.44 14.14 0.14
C GLU A 26 5.00 12.76 0.51
N THR A 27 4.17 11.71 0.55
CA THR A 27 4.63 10.35 0.80
C THR A 27 5.55 9.86 -0.32
N LEU A 28 5.19 10.08 -1.60
CA LEU A 28 6.03 9.67 -2.73
C LEU A 28 7.38 10.37 -2.69
N THR A 29 7.38 11.68 -2.40
CA THR A 29 8.60 12.48 -2.26
C THR A 29 9.49 11.94 -1.15
N GLU A 30 8.90 11.57 -0.01
CA GLU A 30 9.64 11.05 1.14
C GLU A 30 10.19 9.63 0.91
N LEU A 31 9.51 8.79 0.14
CA LEU A 31 9.97 7.44 -0.19
C LEU A 31 11.00 7.40 -1.32
N GLN A 32 11.11 8.46 -2.10
CA GLN A 32 11.93 8.51 -3.31
C GLN A 32 13.40 8.11 -3.09
N PRO A 33 14.11 8.60 -2.04
CA PRO A 33 15.51 8.20 -1.81
C PRO A 33 15.66 6.70 -1.55
N LEU A 34 14.71 6.11 -0.82
CA LEU A 34 14.71 4.67 -0.53
C LEU A 34 14.44 3.85 -1.78
N LEU A 35 13.45 4.23 -2.60
CA LEU A 35 13.12 3.54 -3.84
C LEU A 35 14.26 3.60 -4.88
N GLN A 36 15.10 4.64 -4.80
CA GLN A 36 16.33 4.74 -5.59
C GLN A 36 17.44 3.81 -5.08
N GLN A 37 17.62 3.71 -3.77
CA GLN A 37 18.63 2.85 -3.14
C GLN A 37 18.27 1.37 -3.21
N GLU A 38 16.97 1.04 -3.18
CA GLU A 38 16.45 -0.32 -3.13
C GLU A 38 15.52 -0.61 -4.33
N PRO A 39 16.06 -0.83 -5.56
CA PRO A 39 15.25 -1.04 -6.76
C PRO A 39 14.26 -2.20 -6.66
N TRP A 40 14.59 -3.22 -5.87
CA TRP A 40 13.71 -4.37 -5.63
C TRP A 40 12.44 -4.00 -4.86
N LEU A 41 12.49 -2.99 -3.99
CA LEU A 41 11.33 -2.56 -3.21
C LEU A 41 10.31 -1.92 -4.13
N ARG A 42 10.77 -1.12 -5.11
CA ARG A 42 9.92 -0.57 -6.16
C ARG A 42 9.22 -1.68 -6.94
N THR A 43 9.96 -2.67 -7.44
CA THR A 43 9.39 -3.83 -8.14
C THR A 43 8.36 -4.58 -7.28
N THR A 44 8.67 -4.77 -5.99
CA THR A 44 7.76 -5.42 -5.04
C THR A 44 6.47 -4.61 -4.86
N LEU A 45 6.57 -3.28 -4.72
CA LEU A 45 5.41 -2.41 -4.58
C LEU A 45 4.55 -2.41 -5.85
N HIS A 46 5.16 -2.31 -7.03
CA HIS A 46 4.48 -2.44 -8.32
C HIS A 46 3.72 -3.76 -8.41
N ALA A 47 4.39 -4.88 -8.13
CA ALA A 47 3.77 -6.19 -8.17
C ALA A 47 2.51 -6.28 -7.29
N VAL A 48 2.50 -5.65 -6.11
CA VAL A 48 1.28 -5.59 -5.30
C VAL A 48 0.22 -4.69 -5.94
N LEU A 49 0.61 -3.49 -6.38
CA LEU A 49 -0.30 -2.50 -6.94
C LEU A 49 -1.01 -3.03 -8.19
N ASP A 50 -0.29 -3.77 -9.04
CA ASP A 50 -0.78 -4.38 -10.28
C ASP A 50 -1.77 -5.53 -10.04
N ASN A 51 -1.78 -6.08 -8.82
CA ASN A 51 -2.55 -7.26 -8.43
C ASN A 51 -3.45 -6.99 -7.20
N LEU A 52 -3.81 -5.73 -6.94
CA LEU A 52 -4.60 -5.34 -5.77
C LEU A 52 -5.99 -5.96 -5.75
N ASP A 53 -6.61 -6.10 -6.92
CA ASP A 53 -7.96 -6.63 -7.12
C ASP A 53 -8.00 -8.17 -7.16
N GLN A 54 -6.84 -8.82 -7.24
CA GLN A 54 -6.74 -10.27 -7.28
C GLN A 54 -6.78 -10.87 -5.86
N GLU A 55 -7.91 -11.47 -5.50
CA GLU A 55 -8.14 -12.08 -4.20
C GLU A 55 -7.04 -13.10 -3.80
N GLY A 56 -6.59 -13.92 -4.78
CA GLY A 56 -5.58 -14.97 -4.60
C GLY A 56 -4.12 -14.50 -4.61
N PHE A 57 -3.85 -13.21 -4.84
CA PHE A 57 -2.48 -12.71 -4.82
C PHE A 57 -1.93 -12.71 -3.39
N ASP A 58 -0.89 -13.53 -3.16
CA ASP A 58 -0.37 -13.86 -1.84
C ASP A 58 1.15 -13.65 -1.73
N THR A 59 1.75 -14.16 -0.66
CA THR A 59 3.21 -14.02 -0.44
C THR A 59 4.05 -14.79 -1.46
N GLN A 60 3.56 -15.93 -1.96
CA GLN A 60 4.27 -16.72 -2.96
C GLN A 60 4.24 -15.99 -4.30
N ALA A 61 3.05 -15.56 -4.74
CA ALA A 61 2.89 -14.77 -5.97
C ALA A 61 3.72 -13.48 -5.94
N LEU A 62 3.70 -12.75 -4.82
CA LEU A 62 4.51 -11.54 -4.69
C LEU A 62 6.02 -11.81 -4.77
N ALA A 63 6.50 -12.93 -4.23
CA ALA A 63 7.90 -13.30 -4.31
C ALA A 63 8.31 -13.62 -5.75
N GLU A 64 7.45 -14.34 -6.49
CA GLU A 64 7.65 -14.66 -7.91
C GLU A 64 7.71 -13.38 -8.77
N GLU A 65 6.74 -12.48 -8.63
CA GLU A 65 6.72 -11.17 -9.30
C GLU A 65 7.91 -10.28 -8.92
N SER A 66 8.43 -10.44 -7.71
CA SER A 66 9.62 -9.71 -7.23
C SER A 66 10.94 -10.39 -7.62
N HIS A 67 10.89 -11.50 -8.37
CA HIS A 67 12.05 -12.32 -8.74
C HIS A 67 12.89 -12.78 -7.53
N MET A 68 12.22 -13.18 -6.46
CA MET A 68 12.82 -13.63 -5.21
C MET A 68 12.19 -14.92 -4.71
N THR A 69 12.94 -15.67 -3.90
CA THR A 69 12.32 -16.66 -3.01
C THR A 69 11.53 -15.96 -1.91
N VAL A 70 10.51 -16.63 -1.37
CA VAL A 70 9.73 -16.11 -0.22
C VAL A 70 10.62 -15.71 0.95
N THR A 71 11.62 -16.53 1.29
CA THR A 71 12.55 -16.24 2.39
C THR A 71 13.38 -14.99 2.14
N GLN A 72 13.84 -14.76 0.90
CA GLN A 72 14.56 -13.53 0.54
C GLN A 72 13.65 -12.30 0.65
N LEU A 73 12.43 -12.38 0.12
CA LEU A 73 11.47 -11.29 0.17
C LEU A 73 11.11 -10.94 1.63
N GLN A 74 10.80 -11.95 2.44
CA GLN A 74 10.50 -11.77 3.86
C GLN A 74 11.66 -11.09 4.60
N ARG A 75 12.88 -11.57 4.40
CA ARG A 75 14.08 -11.00 5.03
C ARG A 75 14.30 -9.56 4.60
N ARG A 76 14.24 -9.27 3.30
CA ARG A 76 14.44 -7.92 2.76
C ARG A 76 13.37 -6.95 3.24
N LEU A 77 12.07 -7.30 3.16
CA LEU A 77 11.01 -6.45 3.69
C LEU A 77 11.14 -6.22 5.21
N LYS A 78 11.50 -7.26 5.96
CA LYS A 78 11.74 -7.12 7.41
C LYS A 78 12.93 -6.22 7.70
N GLN A 79 14.00 -6.30 6.92
CA GLN A 79 15.22 -5.51 7.08
C GLN A 79 15.10 -4.07 6.58
N THR A 80 14.28 -3.80 5.57
CA THR A 80 14.16 -2.46 4.98
C THR A 80 12.97 -1.68 5.52
N VAL A 81 11.78 -2.30 5.59
CA VAL A 81 10.52 -1.59 5.91
C VAL A 81 9.80 -2.12 7.16
N ASP A 82 10.35 -3.14 7.82
CA ASP A 82 9.75 -3.78 9.02
C ASP A 82 8.34 -4.35 8.76
N LEU A 83 8.12 -4.89 7.57
CA LEU A 83 6.87 -5.54 7.17
C LEU A 83 7.13 -6.98 6.73
N SER A 84 6.12 -7.83 6.90
CA SER A 84 6.04 -9.10 6.19
C SER A 84 5.36 -8.89 4.82
N PRO A 85 5.59 -9.77 3.83
CA PRO A 85 4.94 -9.68 2.52
C PRO A 85 3.40 -9.61 2.62
N ALA A 86 2.79 -10.54 3.39
CA ALA A 86 1.35 -10.55 3.61
C ALA A 86 0.81 -9.27 4.27
N ARG A 87 1.62 -8.62 5.14
CA ARG A 87 1.24 -7.35 5.75
C ARG A 87 1.32 -6.21 4.75
N LEU A 88 2.34 -6.18 3.90
CA LEU A 88 2.47 -5.20 2.81
C LEU A 88 1.27 -5.27 1.86
N ILE A 89 0.94 -6.47 1.36
CA ILE A 89 -0.23 -6.70 0.48
C ILE A 89 -1.50 -6.15 1.13
N ARG A 90 -1.77 -6.55 2.38
CA ARG A 90 -2.95 -6.11 3.11
C ARG A 90 -3.00 -4.60 3.30
N GLN A 91 -1.87 -3.95 3.62
CA GLN A 91 -1.84 -2.50 3.82
C GLN A 91 -2.14 -1.74 2.54
N LEU A 92 -1.59 -2.18 1.40
CA LEU A 92 -1.86 -1.56 0.10
C LEU A 92 -3.31 -1.77 -0.35
N ARG A 93 -3.88 -2.96 -0.14
CA ARG A 93 -5.31 -3.22 -0.37
C ARG A 93 -6.21 -2.34 0.48
N LEU A 94 -5.89 -2.18 1.77
CA LEU A 94 -6.66 -1.32 2.67
C LEU A 94 -6.55 0.16 2.30
N GLN A 95 -5.38 0.59 1.83
CA GLN A 95 -5.20 1.96 1.35
C GLN A 95 -6.06 2.20 0.10
N TYR A 96 -6.02 1.31 -0.89
CA TYR A 96 -6.86 1.43 -2.07
C TYR A 96 -8.36 1.44 -1.72
N ALA A 97 -8.78 0.59 -0.77
CA ALA A 97 -10.15 0.61 -0.27
C ALA A 97 -10.52 1.94 0.42
N LEU A 98 -9.56 2.59 1.10
CA LEU A 98 -9.74 3.91 1.70
C LEU A 98 -10.00 4.98 0.64
N ASP A 99 -9.27 4.91 -0.46
CA ASP A 99 -9.40 5.85 -1.57
C ASP A 99 -10.76 5.70 -2.26
N LEU A 100 -11.21 4.46 -2.48
CA LEU A 100 -12.57 4.17 -2.97
C LEU A 100 -13.66 4.62 -1.98
N LEU A 101 -13.40 4.53 -0.68
CA LEU A 101 -14.32 5.02 0.34
C LEU A 101 -14.49 6.54 0.29
N HIS A 102 -13.40 7.29 0.07
CA HIS A 102 -13.41 8.74 -0.06
C HIS A 102 -14.16 9.23 -1.29
N GLN A 103 -14.05 8.51 -2.41
CA GLN A 103 -14.79 8.83 -3.63
C GLN A 103 -16.31 8.70 -3.42
N GLY A 104 -16.75 7.84 -2.49
CA GLY A 104 -18.15 7.73 -2.07
C GLY A 104 -19.08 7.09 -3.10
N GLN A 105 -18.55 6.55 -4.21
CA GLN A 105 -19.33 6.04 -5.34
C GLN A 105 -19.78 4.58 -5.15
N ASP A 106 -18.98 3.78 -4.46
CA ASP A 106 -19.21 2.33 -4.33
C ASP A 106 -19.78 1.94 -2.96
N ASN A 107 -20.54 0.84 -2.91
CA ASN A 107 -20.93 0.20 -1.64
C ASN A 107 -19.76 -0.62 -1.05
N LEU A 108 -19.86 -1.01 0.23
CA LEU A 108 -18.76 -1.69 0.93
C LEU A 108 -18.40 -3.07 0.35
N GLY A 109 -19.36 -3.78 -0.24
CA GLY A 109 -19.10 -5.07 -0.90
C GLY A 109 -18.30 -4.88 -2.19
N THR A 110 -18.70 -3.91 -3.02
CA THR A 110 -17.97 -3.54 -4.24
C THR A 110 -16.55 -3.07 -3.92
N ILE A 111 -16.37 -2.25 -2.88
CA ILE A 111 -15.04 -1.81 -2.44
C ILE A 111 -14.18 -2.99 -2.00
N ALA A 112 -14.75 -3.94 -1.24
CA ALA A 112 -14.04 -5.14 -0.81
C ALA A 112 -13.51 -5.95 -2.00
N HIS A 113 -14.37 -6.20 -3.00
CA HIS A 113 -13.96 -6.93 -4.21
C HIS A 113 -12.92 -6.17 -5.03
N LYS A 114 -13.12 -4.86 -5.27
CA LYS A 114 -12.13 -4.04 -6.00
C LYS A 114 -10.77 -4.04 -5.31
N ALA A 115 -10.74 -4.08 -3.98
CA ALA A 115 -9.51 -4.15 -3.20
C ALA A 115 -9.01 -5.57 -2.92
N GLY A 116 -9.50 -6.59 -3.63
CA GLY A 116 -9.00 -7.97 -3.55
C GLY A 116 -9.27 -8.65 -2.20
N PHE A 117 -10.35 -8.29 -1.51
CA PHE A 117 -10.85 -9.02 -0.35
C PHE A 117 -11.92 -10.03 -0.76
N PHE A 118 -11.84 -11.24 -0.19
CA PHE A 118 -12.81 -12.33 -0.38
C PHE A 118 -14.27 -11.89 -0.22
N ASP A 119 -14.55 -11.13 0.84
CA ASP A 119 -15.88 -10.58 1.08
C ASP A 119 -15.82 -9.29 1.91
N GLN A 120 -16.98 -8.65 2.03
CA GLN A 120 -17.16 -7.44 2.84
C GLN A 120 -16.82 -7.65 4.32
N ALA A 121 -17.04 -8.84 4.88
CA ALA A 121 -16.81 -9.11 6.30
C ALA A 121 -15.30 -9.20 6.63
N HIS A 122 -14.54 -9.88 5.78
CA HIS A 122 -13.09 -9.96 5.82
C HIS A 122 -12.46 -8.57 5.66
N PHE A 123 -12.91 -7.82 4.65
CA PHE A 123 -12.54 -6.41 4.47
C PHE A 123 -12.82 -5.58 5.73
N SER A 124 -14.03 -5.63 6.26
CA SER A 124 -14.43 -4.80 7.41
C SER A 124 -13.62 -5.11 8.67
N ARG A 125 -13.29 -6.38 8.91
CA ARG A 125 -12.43 -6.81 10.02
C ARG A 125 -10.99 -6.29 9.83
N ALA A 126 -10.42 -6.47 8.64
CA ALA A 126 -9.07 -6.01 8.33
C ALA A 126 -8.95 -4.48 8.43
N PHE A 127 -9.95 -3.77 7.90
CA PHE A 127 -10.01 -2.31 7.93
C PHE A 127 -10.11 -1.80 9.38
N LYS A 128 -11.04 -2.33 10.19
CA LYS A 128 -11.17 -1.94 11.60
C LYS A 128 -9.90 -2.25 12.40
N ALA A 129 -9.26 -3.39 12.17
CA ALA A 129 -8.02 -3.75 12.86
C ALA A 129 -6.88 -2.78 12.55
N GLN A 130 -6.82 -2.25 11.32
CA GLN A 130 -5.73 -1.37 10.88
C GLN A 130 -6.02 0.12 11.18
N LEU A 131 -7.25 0.58 10.95
CA LEU A 131 -7.63 2.00 11.02
C LEU A 131 -8.41 2.35 12.29
N GLN A 132 -8.64 1.39 13.20
CA GLN A 132 -9.38 1.56 14.46
C GLN A 132 -10.83 2.06 14.31
N SER A 133 -11.33 2.18 13.08
CA SER A 133 -12.69 2.59 12.72
C SER A 133 -13.24 1.66 11.65
N SER A 134 -14.57 1.47 11.61
CA SER A 134 -15.19 0.65 10.57
C SER A 134 -15.25 1.42 9.23
N PRO A 135 -15.27 0.74 8.07
CA PRO A 135 -15.42 1.40 6.77
C PRO A 135 -16.63 2.35 6.69
N LYS A 136 -17.75 1.92 7.29
CA LYS A 136 -18.99 2.71 7.34
C LYS A 136 -18.83 3.97 8.20
N ALA A 137 -18.26 3.83 9.39
CA ALA A 137 -18.00 4.97 10.28
C ALA A 137 -17.02 5.95 9.65
N TYR A 138 -15.97 5.43 9.02
CA TYR A 138 -14.97 6.21 8.31
C TYR A 138 -15.59 7.07 7.20
N ARG A 139 -16.47 6.47 6.38
CA ARG A 139 -17.21 7.17 5.32
C ARG A 139 -18.07 8.33 5.84
N LEU A 140 -18.71 8.15 7.00
CA LEU A 140 -19.56 9.17 7.62
C LEU A 140 -18.76 10.34 8.21
N GLN A 141 -17.49 10.12 8.56
CA GLN A 141 -16.67 11.07 9.31
C GLN A 141 -15.81 12.00 8.42
N HIS A 142 -15.82 11.83 7.08
CA HIS A 142 -15.00 12.62 6.13
C HIS A 142 -13.52 12.80 6.59
N GLN A 143 -12.89 11.74 7.11
CA GLN A 143 -11.53 11.83 7.66
C GLN A 143 -10.47 11.66 6.57
N ASN A 144 -9.49 12.57 6.50
CA ASN A 144 -8.31 12.46 5.62
C ASN A 144 -7.21 11.57 6.24
N GLY A 145 -7.48 10.29 6.51
CA GLY A 145 -6.45 9.36 6.99
C GLY A 145 -5.70 8.69 5.85
N THR A 146 -4.43 8.33 6.09
CA THR A 146 -3.61 7.55 5.17
C THR A 146 -2.87 6.46 5.94
N LEU A 147 -2.74 5.26 5.36
CA LEU A 147 -1.94 4.17 5.93
C LEU A 147 -0.45 4.35 5.68
N TRP A 148 -0.10 5.26 4.77
CA TRP A 148 1.27 5.60 4.39
C TRP A 148 2.07 6.21 5.53
N SER A 149 1.50 7.14 6.30
CA SER A 149 2.23 7.82 7.38
C SER A 149 2.91 6.84 8.36
N GLY A 150 2.19 5.83 8.85
CA GLY A 150 2.77 4.84 9.76
C GLY A 150 3.77 3.87 9.10
N MET A 151 3.69 3.68 7.78
CA MET A 151 4.70 2.92 7.03
C MET A 151 5.97 3.74 6.85
N ILE A 152 5.82 5.01 6.47
CA ILE A 152 6.93 5.95 6.31
C ILE A 152 7.69 6.14 7.62
N ASP A 153 7.01 6.32 8.75
CA ASP A 153 7.66 6.51 10.05
C ASP A 153 8.61 5.35 10.39
N LYS A 154 8.22 4.13 10.04
CA LYS A 154 9.07 2.94 10.19
C LYS A 154 10.24 2.92 9.22
N MET A 155 10.03 3.39 8.00
CA MET A 155 11.10 3.51 7.01
C MET A 155 12.11 4.59 7.43
N ARG A 156 11.65 5.76 7.91
CA ARG A 156 12.50 6.85 8.42
C ARG A 156 13.44 6.39 9.53
N GLN A 157 12.91 5.68 10.53
CA GLN A 157 13.70 5.14 11.65
C GLN A 157 14.84 4.21 11.21
N LYS A 158 14.80 3.68 9.99
CA LYS A 158 15.83 2.81 9.42
C LYS A 158 16.80 3.50 8.47
N LEU A 159 16.37 4.53 7.75
CA LEU A 159 17.23 5.28 6.85
C LEU A 159 18.12 6.30 7.60
N ASN A 160 17.62 6.90 8.68
CA ASN A 160 18.39 7.78 9.55
C ASN A 160 18.40 7.23 10.99
N PRO A 161 19.24 6.22 11.31
CA PRO A 161 19.37 5.72 12.68
C PRO A 161 19.94 6.78 13.64
N ASP A 162 20.63 7.81 13.12
CA ASP A 162 21.35 8.83 13.90
C ASP A 162 20.48 10.03 14.38
N GLU A 163 19.19 10.10 14.02
CA GLU A 163 18.28 11.16 14.50
C GLU A 163 17.65 10.85 15.87
N LYS A 164 18.02 9.74 16.51
CA LYS A 164 17.76 9.52 17.95
C LYS A 164 18.95 10.04 18.77
N GLY A 165 19.00 11.36 18.93
CA GLY A 165 19.82 12.08 19.90
C GLY A 165 18.94 12.97 20.77
#